data_AF-A0AA97DEX3-F1
#
_entry.id   AF-A0AA97DEX3-F1
#
_cell.length_a   1.000
_cell.length_b   1.000
_cell.length_c   1.000
_cell.angle_alpha   90.00
_cell.angle_beta   90.00
_cell.angle_gamma   90.00
#
_symmetry.space_group_name_H-M   'P 1'
#
loop_
_entity.id
_entity.type
_entity.pdbx_description
1 polymer ?
#
loop_
_entity_poly.entity_id
_entity_poly.type
_entity_poly.pdbx_seq_one_letter_code
_entity_poly.pdbx_strand_id
1 'polypeptide(L)'
;MKAVTQIFRIIVGAFFIFSGFVKLVDPIGSQYKFQEYFSEGVLNVEFLIPYALPFAILLILTEILLGVMVLIGYKSKFTIWSLLLITLFFLFLT
;
A
#
# COMPACT_ATOMS: atom_id res chain seq x y z
N MET A 1 -27.74 -6.33 2.87
CA MET A 1 -26.41 -6.72 2.31
C MET A 1 -25.79 -5.63 1.43
N LYS A 2 -26.48 -5.08 0.41
CA LYS A 2 -25.91 -4.06 -0.51
C LYS A 2 -25.46 -2.75 0.16
N ALA A 3 -26.18 -2.27 1.17
CA ALA A 3 -25.82 -1.05 1.90
C ALA A 3 -24.53 -1.23 2.72
N VAL A 4 -24.41 -2.36 3.41
CA VAL A 4 -23.22 -2.72 4.22
C VAL A 4 -21.97 -2.80 3.34
N THR A 5 -22.06 -3.48 2.19
CA THR A 5 -20.93 -3.55 1.24
C THR A 5 -20.53 -2.20 0.68
N GLN A 6 -21.49 -1.29 0.47
CA GLN A 6 -21.21 0.07 -0.02
C GLN A 6 -20.49 0.90 1.04
N ILE A 7 -20.90 0.79 2.31
CA ILE A 7 -20.26 1.48 3.43
C ILE A 7 -18.82 1.03 3.58
N PHE A 8 -18.57 -0.29 3.62
CA PHE A 8 -17.21 -0.82 3.70
C PHE A 8 -16.36 -0.42 2.49
N ARG A 9 -16.94 -0.39 1.29
CA ARG A 9 -16.22 0.08 0.09
C ARG A 9 -15.74 1.52 0.23
N ILE A 10 -16.60 2.41 0.74
CA ILE A 10 -16.25 3.82 0.95
C ILE A 10 -15.17 3.94 2.03
N ILE A 11 -15.35 3.26 3.17
CA ILE A 11 -14.39 3.29 4.28
C ILE A 11 -13.02 2.79 3.83
N VAL A 12 -12.97 1.61 3.21
CA VAL A 12 -11.71 0.99 2.75
C VAL A 12 -11.05 1.86 1.68
N GLY A 13 -11.80 2.32 0.68
CA GLY A 13 -11.25 3.17 -0.36
C GLY A 13 -10.70 4.50 0.18
N ALA A 14 -11.46 5.17 1.06
CA ALA A 14 -11.01 6.41 1.70
C ALA A 14 -9.78 6.18 2.60
N PHE A 15 -9.73 5.07 3.34
CA PHE A 15 -8.60 4.72 4.19
C PHE A 15 -7.30 4.53 3.38
N PHE A 16 -7.37 3.79 2.27
CA PHE A 16 -6.20 3.56 1.40
C PHE A 16 -5.74 4.86 0.70
N ILE A 17 -6.66 5.70 0.25
CA ILE A 17 -6.32 7.01 -0.33
C ILE A 17 -5.66 7.90 0.72
N PHE A 18 -6.22 7.97 1.93
CA PHE A 18 -5.66 8.78 3.01
C PHE A 18 -4.27 8.27 3.43
N SER A 19 -4.11 6.96 3.60
CA SER A 19 -2.83 6.31 3.89
C SER A 19 -1.77 6.65 2.84
N GLY A 20 -2.10 6.47 1.56
CA GLY A 20 -1.21 6.81 0.46
C GLY A 20 -0.90 8.31 0.40
N PHE A 21 -1.87 9.19 0.65
CA PHE A 21 -1.66 10.63 0.68
C PHE A 21 -0.67 11.06 1.77
N VAL A 22 -0.82 10.55 2.99
CA VAL A 22 0.12 10.85 4.09
C VAL A 22 1.54 10.40 3.74
N LYS A 23 1.69 9.20 3.17
CA LYS A 23 3.00 8.70 2.73
C LYS A 23 3.57 9.50 1.54
N LEU A 24 2.72 10.05 0.68
CA LEU A 24 3.15 10.91 -0.42
C LEU A 24 3.68 12.26 0.06
N VAL A 25 3.16 12.77 1.18
CA VAL A 25 3.66 14.00 1.82
C VAL A 25 5.05 13.79 2.42
N ASP A 26 5.33 12.60 2.98
CA ASP A 26 6.66 12.22 3.47
C ASP A 26 7.14 10.86 2.89
N PRO A 27 7.64 10.84 1.65
CA PRO A 27 8.13 9.63 1.01
C PRO A 27 9.47 9.16 1.61
N ILE A 28 10.21 10.05 2.29
CA ILE A 28 11.50 9.74 2.91
C ILE A 28 11.28 8.88 4.16
N GLY A 29 10.25 9.19 4.98
CA GLY A 29 9.84 8.32 6.08
C GLY A 29 9.53 6.89 5.63
N SER A 30 8.86 6.76 4.47
CA SER A 30 8.56 5.45 3.87
C SER A 30 9.83 4.76 3.34
N GLN A 31 10.78 5.50 2.78
CA GLN A 31 12.07 4.96 2.33
C GLN A 31 12.82 4.27 3.47
N TYR A 32 12.91 4.90 4.65
CA TYR A 32 13.63 4.31 5.79
C TYR A 32 13.05 2.95 6.20
N LYS A 33 11.73 2.80 6.15
CA LYS A 33 11.08 1.51 6.39
C LYS A 33 11.45 0.45 5.35
N PHE A 34 11.50 0.81 4.08
CA PHE A 34 12.00 -0.11 3.06
C PHE A 34 13.48 -0.47 3.24
N GLN A 35 14.32 0.45 3.69
CA GLN A 35 15.72 0.15 3.99
C GLN A 35 15.84 -0.83 5.17
N GLU A 36 15.03 -0.66 6.22
CA GLU A 36 14.93 -1.63 7.33
C GLU A 36 14.49 -3.01 6.82
N TYR A 37 13.47 -3.06 5.95
CA TYR A 37 13.00 -4.32 5.36
C TYR A 37 14.05 -5.02 4.49
N PHE A 38 14.92 -4.29 3.81
CA PHE A 38 15.97 -4.86 2.97
C PHE A 38 17.26 -5.23 3.73
N SER A 39 17.39 -4.78 4.98
CA SER A 39 18.55 -5.09 5.82
C SER A 39 18.67 -6.59 6.15
N GLU A 40 19.87 -7.01 6.59
CA GLU A 40 20.16 -8.42 6.95
C GLU A 40 19.19 -9.02 7.97
N GLY A 41 18.59 -8.19 8.83
CA GLY A 41 17.70 -8.64 9.90
C GLY A 41 16.31 -9.10 9.44
N VAL A 42 15.90 -8.79 8.20
CA VAL A 42 14.54 -9.07 7.70
C VAL A 42 14.56 -9.87 6.40
N LEU A 43 15.00 -9.27 5.29
CA LEU A 43 15.02 -9.92 3.98
C LEU A 43 16.42 -10.23 3.46
N ASN A 44 17.48 -9.68 4.06
CA ASN A 44 18.88 -9.90 3.65
C ASN A 44 19.13 -9.65 2.15
N VAL A 45 18.61 -8.52 1.65
CA VAL A 45 18.69 -8.11 0.23
C VAL A 45 19.24 -6.69 0.12
N GLU A 46 20.42 -6.47 0.68
CA GLU A 46 21.02 -5.13 0.80
C GLU A 46 21.26 -4.42 -0.55
N PHE A 47 21.38 -5.18 -1.65
CA PHE A 47 21.51 -4.61 -2.99
C PHE A 47 20.29 -3.76 -3.41
N LEU A 48 19.13 -3.94 -2.76
CA LEU A 48 17.90 -3.17 -3.00
C LEU A 48 17.80 -1.87 -2.19
N ILE A 49 18.70 -1.65 -1.21
CA ILE A 49 18.71 -0.44 -0.38
C ILE A 49 18.76 0.87 -1.20
N PRO A 50 19.58 0.99 -2.27
CA PRO A 50 19.58 2.18 -3.12
C PRO A 50 18.25 2.40 -3.86
N TYR A 51 17.47 1.33 -4.05
CA TYR A 51 16.17 1.36 -4.71
C TYR A 51 15.00 1.50 -3.73
N ALA A 52 15.25 1.66 -2.43
CA ALA A 52 14.20 1.80 -1.43
C ALA A 52 13.25 2.97 -1.70
N LEU A 53 13.78 4.11 -2.18
CA LEU A 53 12.97 5.28 -2.54
C LEU A 53 12.00 4.99 -3.70
N PRO A 54 12.45 4.49 -4.88
CA PRO A 54 11.53 4.17 -5.96
C PRO A 54 10.53 3.07 -5.58
N PHE A 55 10.91 2.08 -4.76
CA PHE A 55 9.95 1.09 -4.24
C PHE A 55 8.88 1.71 -3.33
N ALA A 56 9.28 2.61 -2.43
CA ALA A 56 8.34 3.34 -1.58
C ALA A 56 7.34 4.16 -2.40
N ILE A 57 7.83 4.91 -3.39
CA ILE A 57 6.98 5.72 -4.27
C ILE A 57 6.04 4.84 -5.09
N LEU A 58 6.54 3.74 -5.67
CA LEU A 58 5.72 2.81 -6.44
C LEU A 58 4.61 2.21 -5.59
N LEU A 59 4.92 1.86 -4.34
CA LEU A 59 3.93 1.36 -3.39
C LEU A 59 2.84 2.41 -3.12
N ILE A 60 3.23 3.64 -2.81
CA ILE A 60 2.31 4.75 -2.50
C ILE A 60 1.37 5.01 -3.68
N LEU A 61 1.91 5.07 -4.90
CA LEU A 61 1.12 5.25 -6.12
C LEU A 61 0.13 4.11 -6.30
N THR A 62 0.58 2.87 -6.11
CA THR A 62 -0.28 1.68 -6.19
C THR A 62 -1.39 1.73 -5.15
N GLU A 63 -1.07 2.15 -3.92
CA GLU A 63 -2.01 2.26 -2.81
C GLU A 63 -3.12 3.26 -3.09
N ILE A 64 -2.77 4.47 -3.55
CA ILE A 64 -3.73 5.51 -3.92
C ILE A 64 -4.57 5.05 -5.12
N LEU A 65 -3.95 4.49 -6.16
CA LEU A 65 -4.66 4.01 -7.35
C LEU A 65 -5.67 2.93 -6.99
N LEU A 66 -5.27 1.93 -6.21
CA LEU A 66 -6.18 0.87 -5.75
C LEU A 66 -7.30 1.44 -4.86
N GLY A 67 -6.99 2.39 -3.97
CA GLY A 67 -7.99 3.09 -3.16
C GLY A 67 -9.06 3.79 -4.01
N VAL A 68 -8.65 4.51 -5.06
CA VAL A 68 -9.55 5.16 -6.02
C VAL A 68 -10.35 4.11 -6.82
N MET A 69 -9.71 3.03 -7.27
CA MET A 69 -10.38 1.95 -8.00
C MET A 69 -11.47 1.27 -7.15
N VAL A 70 -11.25 1.11 -5.84
CA VAL A 70 -12.29 0.58 -4.91
C VAL A 70 -13.47 1.55 -4.83
N LEU A 71 -13.23 2.85 -4.70
CA LEU A 71 -14.31 3.85 -4.61
C LEU A 71 -15.17 3.91 -5.88
N ILE A 72 -14.52 3.90 -7.04
CA ILE A 72 -15.19 3.93 -8.36
C ILE A 72 -15.86 2.58 -8.64
N GLY A 73 -15.41 1.48 -8.01
CA GLY A 73 -15.88 0.13 -8.29
C GLY A 73 -15.31 -0.44 -9.60
N TYR A 74 -14.15 0.07 -10.03
CA TYR A 74 -13.49 -0.41 -11.24
C TYR A 74 -12.75 -1.72 -10.94
N LYS A 75 -13.13 -2.79 -11.66
CA LYS A 75 -12.59 -4.15 -11.51
C LYS A 75 -12.45 -4.60 -10.04
N SER A 76 -13.52 -4.46 -9.25
CA SER A 76 -13.50 -4.68 -7.80
C SER A 76 -12.84 -5.98 -7.33
N LYS A 77 -13.00 -7.10 -8.04
CA LYS A 77 -12.35 -8.38 -7.67
C LYS A 77 -10.82 -8.27 -7.70
N PHE A 78 -10.27 -7.65 -8.74
CA PHE A 78 -8.83 -7.44 -8.86
C PHE A 78 -8.34 -6.50 -7.77
N THR A 79 -9.01 -5.37 -7.59
CA THR A 79 -8.60 -4.34 -6.62
C THR A 79 -8.60 -4.87 -5.18
N ILE A 80 -9.63 -5.62 -4.79
CA ILE A 80 -9.72 -6.22 -3.45
C ILE A 80 -8.60 -7.25 -3.24
N TRP A 81 -8.33 -8.12 -4.23
CA TRP A 81 -7.26 -9.11 -4.13
C TRP A 81 -5.87 -8.45 -4.05
N SER A 82 -5.62 -7.40 -4.84
CA SER A 82 -4.36 -6.65 -4.79
C SER A 82 -4.18 -5.94 -3.44
N LEU A 83 -5.23 -5.30 -2.91
CA LEU A 83 -5.18 -4.66 -1.58
C LEU A 83 -4.95 -5.67 -0.46
N LEU A 84 -5.59 -6.84 -0.54
CA LEU A 84 -5.40 -7.93 0.42
C LEU A 84 -3.94 -8.40 0.39
N LEU A 85 -3.39 -8.66 -0.80
CA LEU A 85 -2.01 -9.10 -0.97
C LEU A 85 -1.01 -8.09 -0.38
N ILE A 86 -1.17 -6.80 -0.71
CA ILE A 86 -0.33 -5.73 -0.18
C ILE A 86 -0.42 -5.69 1.36
N THR A 87 -1.63 -5.74 1.90
CA THR A 87 -1.84 -5.66 3.36
C THR A 87 -1.24 -6.88 4.07
N LEU A 88 -1.42 -8.08 3.52
CA LEU A 88 -0.88 -9.31 4.08
C LEU A 88 0.66 -9.32 4.05
N PHE A 89 1.26 -8.80 2.98
CA PHE A 89 2.70 -8.65 2.86
C PHE A 89 3.25 -7.71 3.94
N PHE A 90 2.68 -6.51 4.10
CA PHE A 90 3.12 -5.57 5.13
C PHE A 90 2.84 -6.02 6.56
N LEU A 91 1.80 -6.83 6.76
CA LEU A 91 1.49 -7.41 8.06
C LEU A 91 2.56 -8.39 8.54
N PHE A 92 3.25 -9.09 7.62
CA PHE A 92 4.37 -9.95 7.97
C PHE A 92 5.69 -9.19 8.18
N LEU A 93 5.85 -8.04 7.52
CA LEU A 93 7.06 -7.21 7.57
C LEU A 93 7.10 -6.24 8.76
N THR A 94 5.95 -5.98 9.40
CA THR A 94 5.81 -5.13 10.59
C THR A 94 5.85 -5.97 11.85
#